data_AF-A0A2X3D5V1-F1
#
_entry.id   AF-A0A2X3D5V1-F1
#
_cell.length_a   1.000
_cell.length_b   1.000
_cell.length_c   1.000
_cell.angle_alpha   90.00
_cell.angle_beta   90.00
_cell.angle_gamma   90.00
#
_symmetry.space_group_name_H-M   'P 1'
#
loop_
_entity.id
_entity.type
_entity.pdbx_description
1 polymer ?
#
loop_
_entity_poly.entity_id
_entity_poly.type
_entity_poly.pdbx_seq_one_letter_code
_entity_poly.pdbx_strand_id
1 'polypeptide(L)'
;MVLAARCRISSPRALTLVPGPQPSPAHSKAEIIPTGGHDADGVLKSFNYDEVIRPETTVETLSTLKPAFDPVTGTVTAGTSSALSDGAAAMLLMSESRARELGLKRALASVQWRWSGCDPSIMGYGPVPASKLALKKAGLSTSDIDVFEMNEAFAAQILPCIKDLGLMEQIDEKINLNGGAIALGHPLGCSGARISTTLINQMERKDAQFGLATMCIGLGQGIATVFERV
;
A
#
# COMPACT_ATOMS: atom_id res chain seq x y z
N MET A 1 2.28 14.99 -13.54
CA MET A 1 0.85 14.64 -13.35
C MET A 1 0.70 13.13 -13.30
N VAL A 2 -0.08 12.62 -12.34
CA VAL A 2 -0.34 11.19 -12.14
C VAL A 2 -1.85 10.95 -12.13
N LEU A 3 -2.40 10.23 -13.11
CA LEU A 3 -3.75 9.66 -13.01
C LEU A 3 -3.62 8.18 -12.70
N ALA A 4 -4.16 7.73 -11.57
CA ALA A 4 -3.87 6.42 -11.03
C ALA A 4 -5.15 5.56 -10.92
N ALA A 5 -5.08 4.31 -11.36
CA ALA A 5 -6.21 3.39 -11.41
C ALA A 5 -5.73 1.96 -11.13
N ARG A 6 -6.58 1.15 -10.49
CA ARG A 6 -6.31 -0.28 -10.26
C ARG A 6 -7.43 -1.17 -10.80
N CYS A 7 -7.05 -2.29 -11.42
CA CYS A 7 -7.94 -3.36 -11.88
C CYS A 7 -7.64 -4.65 -11.11
N ARG A 8 -8.61 -5.55 -10.96
CA ARG A 8 -8.40 -6.84 -10.29
C ARG A 8 -8.92 -8.01 -11.11
N ILE A 9 -8.18 -9.11 -11.10
CA ILE A 9 -8.55 -10.39 -11.71
C ILE A 9 -8.83 -11.36 -10.55
N SER A 10 -9.83 -12.21 -10.68
CA SER A 10 -10.21 -13.19 -9.65
C SER A 10 -9.32 -14.45 -9.73
N SER A 11 -8.85 -14.96 -8.59
CA SER A 11 -8.37 -16.35 -8.47
C SER A 11 -9.15 -17.09 -7.37
N PRO A 12 -9.64 -18.31 -7.65
CA PRO A 12 -10.52 -19.05 -6.74
C PRO A 12 -9.84 -19.61 -5.46
N ARG A 13 -8.61 -19.21 -5.11
CA ARG A 13 -7.82 -19.85 -4.01
C ARG A 13 -7.04 -18.93 -3.07
N ALA A 14 -7.43 -17.66 -2.92
CA ALA A 14 -6.77 -16.75 -1.96
C ALA A 14 -7.25 -16.97 -0.50
N LEU A 15 -6.56 -17.85 0.24
CA LEU A 15 -6.79 -18.14 1.66
C LEU A 15 -5.78 -17.41 2.56
N THR A 16 -6.15 -16.23 3.08
CA THR A 16 -5.48 -15.56 4.22
C THR A 16 -6.47 -14.59 4.90
N LEU A 17 -6.53 -14.60 6.24
CA LEU A 17 -7.53 -13.92 7.07
C LEU A 17 -6.96 -12.70 7.79
N VAL A 18 -7.32 -11.47 7.39
CA VAL A 18 -6.87 -10.27 8.13
C VAL A 18 -7.87 -9.12 8.11
N PRO A 19 -8.06 -8.38 9.22
CA PRO A 19 -8.96 -7.24 9.25
C PRO A 19 -8.28 -6.04 8.59
N GLY A 20 -9.07 -5.31 7.81
CA GLY A 20 -8.83 -3.91 7.51
C GLY A 20 -10.18 -3.20 7.55
N PRO A 21 -10.23 -1.90 7.88
CA PRO A 21 -11.43 -1.14 7.60
C PRO A 21 -11.73 -1.32 6.11
N GLN A 22 -12.91 -1.84 5.77
CA GLN A 22 -13.41 -1.75 4.40
C GLN A 22 -13.33 -0.27 4.03
N PRO A 23 -12.53 0.12 3.01
CA PRO A 23 -12.60 1.49 2.55
C PRO A 23 -14.06 1.73 2.20
N SER A 24 -14.64 2.82 2.72
CA SER A 24 -16.06 3.09 2.51
C SER A 24 -16.39 2.95 1.02
N PRO A 25 -17.61 2.55 0.64
CA PRO A 25 -17.97 2.43 -0.78
C PRO A 25 -17.73 3.72 -1.59
N ALA A 26 -17.56 4.87 -0.94
CA ALA A 26 -17.12 6.12 -1.55
C ALA A 26 -15.59 6.22 -1.75
N HIS A 27 -14.77 5.67 -0.83
CA HIS A 27 -13.31 5.72 -0.89
C HIS A 27 -12.73 4.89 -2.04
N SER A 28 -13.32 3.74 -2.35
CA SER A 28 -12.82 2.80 -3.37
C SER A 28 -13.23 3.17 -4.80
N LYS A 29 -14.32 3.93 -4.97
CA LYS A 29 -14.89 4.27 -6.30
C LYS A 29 -14.00 5.19 -7.14
N ALA A 30 -13.11 5.96 -6.52
CA ALA A 30 -12.24 6.89 -7.23
C ALA A 30 -11.04 6.22 -7.92
N GLU A 31 -10.63 5.05 -7.41
CA GLU A 31 -9.40 4.36 -7.85
C GLU A 31 -9.60 2.95 -8.39
N ILE A 32 -10.71 2.26 -8.07
CA ILE A 32 -11.03 0.93 -8.60
C ILE A 32 -11.75 1.06 -9.94
N ILE A 33 -11.21 0.40 -10.96
CA ILE A 33 -11.87 0.21 -12.25
C ILE A 33 -12.63 -1.12 -12.21
N PRO A 34 -13.96 -1.13 -12.43
CA PRO A 34 -14.73 -2.36 -12.51
C PRO A 34 -14.11 -3.33 -13.51
N THR A 35 -13.80 -4.54 -13.05
CA THR A 35 -13.11 -5.55 -13.86
C THR A 35 -13.95 -6.82 -13.93
N GLY A 36 -14.01 -7.45 -15.10
CA GLY A 36 -14.70 -8.72 -15.27
C GLY A 36 -13.94 -9.87 -14.61
N GLY A 37 -14.66 -10.75 -13.95
CA GLY A 37 -14.17 -12.00 -13.40
C GLY A 37 -15.29 -13.04 -13.37
N HIS A 38 -15.13 -14.07 -12.55
CA HIS A 38 -16.18 -15.06 -12.29
C HIS A 38 -16.45 -15.15 -10.80
N ASP A 39 -17.70 -15.33 -10.41
CA ASP A 39 -18.05 -15.61 -9.02
C ASP A 39 -17.78 -17.08 -8.63
N ALA A 40 -18.21 -17.47 -7.43
CA ALA A 40 -17.99 -18.80 -6.88
C ALA A 40 -18.63 -19.92 -7.72
N ASP A 41 -19.69 -19.61 -8.48
CA ASP A 41 -20.39 -20.57 -9.35
C ASP A 41 -19.85 -20.55 -10.79
N GLY A 42 -18.81 -19.75 -11.04
CA GLY A 42 -18.23 -19.58 -12.37
C GLY A 42 -19.06 -18.67 -13.27
N VAL A 43 -19.98 -17.88 -12.72
CA VAL A 43 -20.80 -16.93 -13.49
C VAL A 43 -20.01 -15.64 -13.69
N LEU A 44 -20.02 -15.13 -14.92
CA LEU A 44 -19.40 -13.85 -15.25
C LEU A 44 -19.96 -12.73 -14.37
N LYS A 45 -19.07 -12.03 -13.67
CA LYS A 45 -19.43 -10.96 -12.74
C LYS A 45 -18.47 -9.78 -12.88
N SER A 46 -18.99 -8.56 -12.78
CA SER A 46 -18.16 -7.37 -12.64
C SER A 46 -17.81 -7.16 -11.16
N PHE A 47 -16.51 -7.07 -10.88
CA PHE A 47 -15.98 -6.78 -9.56
C PHE A 47 -15.56 -5.32 -9.48
N ASN A 48 -16.16 -4.60 -8.55
CA ASN A 48 -15.86 -3.19 -8.23
C ASN A 48 -15.48 -3.00 -6.76
N TYR A 49 -15.12 -4.08 -6.08
CA TYR A 49 -14.68 -4.15 -4.69
C TYR A 49 -13.48 -5.10 -4.57
N ASP A 50 -12.74 -5.00 -3.47
CA ASP A 50 -11.61 -5.89 -3.18
C ASP A 50 -12.11 -7.18 -2.49
N GLU A 51 -12.23 -8.28 -3.23
CA GLU A 51 -12.73 -9.57 -2.72
C GLU A 51 -11.89 -10.14 -1.57
N VAL A 52 -10.59 -9.86 -1.57
CA VAL A 52 -9.62 -10.42 -0.60
C VAL A 52 -9.82 -9.91 0.83
N ILE A 53 -10.56 -8.80 1.01
CA ILE A 53 -10.84 -8.25 2.33
C ILE A 53 -11.74 -9.20 3.12
N ARG A 54 -11.37 -9.46 4.37
CA ARG A 54 -12.13 -10.30 5.30
C ARG A 54 -12.70 -9.48 6.45
N PRO A 55 -13.90 -8.89 6.30
CA PRO A 55 -14.48 -7.99 7.30
C PRO A 55 -14.81 -8.69 8.63
N GLU A 56 -14.93 -10.02 8.62
CA GLU A 56 -15.19 -10.84 9.81
C GLU A 56 -13.96 -11.03 10.71
N THR A 57 -12.77 -10.58 10.28
CA THR A 57 -11.55 -10.85 11.03
C THR A 57 -11.50 -10.05 12.34
N THR A 58 -11.14 -10.73 13.42
CA THR A 58 -11.01 -10.17 14.78
C THR A 58 -9.69 -10.56 15.42
N VAL A 59 -9.24 -9.82 16.43
CA VAL A 59 -8.02 -10.15 17.19
C VAL A 59 -8.14 -11.55 17.79
N GLU A 60 -9.33 -11.93 18.25
CA GLU A 60 -9.63 -13.25 18.79
C GLU A 60 -9.40 -14.33 17.73
N THR A 61 -9.94 -14.16 16.52
CA THR A 61 -9.72 -15.13 15.44
C THR A 61 -8.26 -15.22 15.01
N LEU A 62 -7.55 -14.09 14.93
CA LEU A 62 -6.12 -14.04 14.61
C LEU A 62 -5.28 -14.75 15.66
N SER A 63 -5.66 -14.65 16.94
CA SER A 63 -4.94 -15.28 18.06
C SER A 63 -4.93 -16.80 18.01
N THR A 64 -5.89 -17.40 17.29
CA THR A 64 -5.99 -18.87 17.13
C THR A 64 -5.07 -19.43 16.04
N LEU A 65 -4.49 -18.57 15.20
CA LEU A 65 -3.67 -19.00 14.07
C LEU A 65 -2.31 -19.49 14.54
N LYS A 66 -1.85 -20.61 13.94
CA LYS A 66 -0.52 -21.14 14.20
C LYS A 66 0.55 -20.26 13.53
N PRO A 67 1.75 -20.17 14.12
CA PRO A 67 2.91 -19.57 13.47
C PRO A 67 3.18 -20.20 12.09
N ALA A 68 3.49 -19.37 11.10
CA ALA A 68 3.66 -19.79 9.71
C ALA A 68 5.08 -20.28 9.37
N PHE A 69 6.09 -19.80 10.11
CA PHE A 69 7.51 -20.06 9.79
C PHE A 69 8.22 -20.89 10.88
N ASP A 70 8.29 -20.37 12.11
CA ASP A 70 8.87 -21.08 13.25
C ASP A 70 7.74 -21.66 14.13
N PRO A 71 7.60 -22.99 14.26
CA PRO A 71 6.46 -23.60 14.95
C PRO A 71 6.40 -23.37 16.46
N VAL A 72 7.52 -23.01 17.09
CA VAL A 72 7.66 -23.02 18.56
C VAL A 72 7.63 -21.59 19.11
N THR A 73 8.36 -20.69 18.48
CA THR A 73 8.59 -19.31 18.92
C THR A 73 8.16 -18.26 17.90
N GLY A 74 7.74 -18.69 16.70
CA GLY A 74 7.31 -17.78 15.65
C GLY A 74 6.07 -16.98 16.05
N THR A 75 6.05 -15.72 15.63
CA THR A 75 4.92 -14.80 15.89
C THR A 75 4.15 -14.47 14.61
N VAL A 76 4.79 -14.59 13.45
CA VAL A 76 4.15 -14.33 12.16
C VAL A 76 3.22 -15.48 11.79
N THR A 77 1.97 -15.15 11.49
CA THR A 77 0.96 -16.11 11.03
C THR A 77 0.49 -15.75 9.62
N ALA A 78 -0.28 -16.65 9.01
CA ALA A 78 -0.99 -16.34 7.75
C ALA A 78 -1.92 -15.12 7.88
N GLY A 79 -2.42 -14.85 9.09
CA GLY A 79 -3.27 -13.70 9.38
C GLY A 79 -2.53 -12.40 9.68
N THR A 80 -1.19 -12.39 9.68
CA THR A 80 -0.39 -11.16 9.84
C THR A 80 0.58 -10.98 8.67
N SER A 81 0.31 -11.67 7.58
CA SER A 81 1.09 -11.66 6.33
C SER A 81 0.24 -11.04 5.22
N SER A 82 0.87 -10.46 4.20
CA SER A 82 0.15 -9.96 3.04
C SER A 82 -0.69 -11.06 2.38
N ALA A 83 -1.93 -10.75 2.02
CA ALA A 83 -2.77 -11.71 1.33
C ALA A 83 -2.25 -12.04 -0.07
N LEU A 84 -2.49 -13.27 -0.52
CA LEU A 84 -2.31 -13.65 -1.92
C LEU A 84 -3.46 -13.08 -2.73
N SER A 85 -3.18 -12.32 -3.78
CA SER A 85 -4.20 -11.68 -4.59
C SER A 85 -3.70 -11.46 -6.01
N ASP A 86 -4.61 -11.42 -6.97
CA ASP A 86 -4.29 -10.95 -8.31
C ASP A 86 -4.78 -9.50 -8.49
N GLY A 87 -3.96 -8.71 -9.18
CA GLY A 87 -4.29 -7.31 -9.40
C GLY A 87 -3.29 -6.60 -10.29
N ALA A 88 -3.74 -5.50 -10.86
CA ALA A 88 -2.96 -4.58 -11.67
C ALA A 88 -3.22 -3.15 -11.21
N ALA A 89 -2.21 -2.29 -11.31
CA ALA A 89 -2.32 -0.86 -11.08
C ALA A 89 -1.57 -0.13 -12.18
N ALA A 90 -2.11 1.01 -12.59
CA ALA A 90 -1.56 1.83 -13.67
C ALA A 90 -1.58 3.30 -13.25
N MET A 91 -0.57 4.03 -13.71
CA MET A 91 -0.44 5.46 -13.53
C MET A 91 -0.09 6.13 -14.86
N LEU A 92 -0.88 7.12 -15.29
CA LEU A 92 -0.54 7.97 -16.41
C LEU A 92 0.36 9.11 -15.93
N LEU A 93 1.61 9.12 -16.41
CA LEU A 93 2.61 10.13 -16.11
C LEU A 93 2.83 11.05 -17.30
N MET A 94 2.95 12.35 -17.05
CA MET A 94 3.35 13.34 -18.07
C MET A 94 4.07 14.52 -17.44
N SER A 95 4.80 15.27 -18.27
CA SER A 95 5.43 16.52 -17.85
C SER A 95 4.38 17.52 -17.36
N GLU A 96 4.81 18.39 -16.45
CA GLU A 96 3.97 19.46 -15.91
C GLU A 96 3.50 20.43 -17.02
N SER A 97 4.37 20.74 -17.99
CA SER A 97 4.02 21.55 -19.16
C SER A 97 2.89 20.91 -19.97
N ARG A 98 2.98 19.61 -20.23
CA ARG A 98 1.96 18.89 -21.02
C ARG A 98 0.62 18.80 -20.28
N ALA A 99 0.66 18.61 -18.96
CA ALA A 99 -0.55 18.61 -18.14
C ALA A 99 -1.26 19.99 -18.18
N ARG A 100 -0.50 21.09 -18.11
CA ARG A 100 -1.02 22.46 -18.27
C ARG A 100 -1.63 22.70 -19.63
N GLU A 101 -0.95 22.32 -20.71
CA GLU A 101 -1.47 22.44 -22.08
C GLU A 101 -2.79 21.70 -22.29
N LEU A 102 -2.94 20.53 -21.67
CA LEU A 102 -4.14 19.71 -21.74
C LEU A 102 -5.24 20.14 -20.75
N GLY A 103 -5.02 21.17 -19.94
CA GLY A 103 -5.99 21.67 -18.95
C GLY A 103 -6.30 20.67 -17.82
N LEU A 104 -5.37 19.75 -17.53
CA LEU A 104 -5.61 18.67 -16.58
C LEU A 104 -5.34 19.16 -15.15
N LYS A 105 -6.41 19.26 -14.35
CA LYS A 105 -6.38 19.76 -12.97
C LYS A 105 -5.85 18.75 -11.95
N ARG A 106 -5.95 17.45 -12.25
CA ARG A 106 -5.53 16.36 -11.34
C ARG A 106 -4.04 16.09 -11.52
N ALA A 107 -3.19 16.77 -10.75
CA ALA A 107 -1.76 16.54 -10.87
C ALA A 107 -1.02 16.88 -9.59
N LEU A 108 -0.67 15.84 -8.83
CA LEU A 108 0.49 15.92 -7.93
C LEU A 108 1.70 16.41 -8.72
N ALA A 109 2.36 17.42 -8.19
CA ALA A 109 3.56 17.98 -8.79
C ALA A 109 4.69 17.86 -7.79
N SER A 110 5.81 17.36 -8.30
CA SER A 110 7.00 16.92 -7.59
C SER A 110 6.88 15.49 -7.02
N VAL A 111 7.76 14.63 -7.56
CA VAL A 111 7.92 13.23 -7.16
C VAL A 111 9.40 13.03 -6.87
N GLN A 112 9.76 12.84 -5.60
CA GLN A 112 11.13 12.54 -5.20
C GLN A 112 11.22 11.09 -4.76
N TRP A 113 12.04 10.31 -5.47
CA TRP A 113 12.19 8.89 -5.17
C TRP A 113 13.65 8.51 -4.90
N ARG A 114 13.79 7.50 -4.04
CA ARG A 114 15.05 6.87 -3.67
C ARG A 114 14.85 5.40 -3.40
N TRP A 115 15.91 4.63 -3.62
CA TRP A 115 16.02 3.23 -3.23
C TRP A 115 17.26 3.03 -2.38
N SER A 116 17.30 1.94 -1.63
CA SER A 116 18.43 1.54 -0.80
C SER A 116 18.53 0.03 -0.70
N GLY A 117 19.76 -0.47 -0.57
CA GLY A 117 20.01 -1.83 -0.09
C GLY A 117 19.98 -1.91 1.45
N CYS A 118 19.72 -3.11 1.97
CA CYS A 118 19.88 -3.51 3.36
C CYS A 118 20.33 -4.98 3.40
N ASP A 119 20.66 -5.50 4.58
CA ASP A 119 21.03 -6.91 4.72
C ASP A 119 19.83 -7.80 4.32
N PRO A 120 20.01 -8.79 3.41
CA PRO A 120 18.93 -9.68 2.98
C PRO A 120 18.22 -10.42 4.12
N SER A 121 18.90 -10.70 5.23
CA SER A 121 18.34 -11.35 6.42
C SER A 121 17.31 -10.50 7.15
N ILE A 122 17.33 -9.18 6.94
CA ILE A 122 16.38 -8.20 7.50
C ILE A 122 15.72 -7.39 6.39
N MET A 123 15.45 -8.00 5.23
CA MET A 123 14.91 -7.32 4.05
C MET A 123 13.68 -6.43 4.32
N GLY A 124 12.88 -6.81 5.31
CA GLY A 124 11.72 -6.03 5.77
C GLY A 124 12.06 -4.61 6.21
N TYR A 125 13.31 -4.34 6.57
CA TYR A 125 13.81 -3.04 7.04
C TYR A 125 14.02 -2.01 5.93
N GLY A 126 14.06 -2.43 4.66
CA GLY A 126 14.30 -1.57 3.49
C GLY A 126 13.54 -0.24 3.44
N PRO A 127 12.26 -0.14 3.89
CA PRO A 127 11.52 1.12 3.92
C PRO A 127 12.21 2.24 4.72
N VAL A 128 12.91 1.93 5.81
CA VAL A 128 13.51 2.96 6.68
C VAL A 128 14.64 3.72 5.96
N PRO A 129 15.72 3.09 5.47
CA PRO A 129 16.76 3.79 4.74
C PRO A 129 16.24 4.44 3.45
N ALA A 130 15.34 3.79 2.72
CA ALA A 130 14.79 4.35 1.48
C ALA A 130 14.00 5.64 1.75
N SER A 131 13.16 5.65 2.78
CA SER A 131 12.36 6.82 3.16
C SER A 131 13.24 7.96 3.66
N LYS A 132 14.24 7.68 4.50
CA LYS A 132 15.22 8.69 4.96
C LYS A 132 15.95 9.34 3.78
N LEU A 133 16.35 8.56 2.78
CA LEU A 133 16.98 9.09 1.57
C LEU A 133 16.01 9.94 0.73
N ALA A 134 14.77 9.48 0.55
CA ALA A 134 13.76 10.20 -0.25
C ALA A 134 13.41 11.54 0.40
N LEU A 135 13.16 11.54 1.70
CA LEU A 135 12.90 12.75 2.52
C LEU A 135 14.07 13.73 2.47
N LYS A 136 15.30 13.25 2.70
CA LYS A 136 16.51 14.08 2.58
C LYS A 136 16.63 14.73 1.20
N LYS A 137 16.30 13.98 0.14
CA LYS A 137 16.34 14.52 -1.23
C LYS A 137 15.25 15.57 -1.48
N ALA A 138 14.08 15.40 -0.87
CA ALA A 138 12.99 16.36 -0.92
C ALA A 138 13.23 17.58 -0.02
N GLY A 139 14.23 17.56 0.85
CA GLY A 139 14.43 18.61 1.86
C GLY A 139 13.39 18.56 2.98
N LEU A 140 12.79 17.39 3.21
CA LEU A 140 11.70 17.17 4.16
C LEU A 140 12.15 16.24 5.29
N SER A 141 11.36 16.22 6.35
CA SER A 141 11.40 15.32 7.50
C SER A 141 10.15 14.43 7.52
N THR A 142 10.12 13.44 8.41
CA THR A 142 8.92 12.59 8.58
C THR A 142 7.71 13.37 9.11
N SER A 143 7.93 14.45 9.87
CA SER A 143 6.85 15.30 10.39
C SER A 143 6.16 16.15 9.32
N ASP A 144 6.84 16.42 8.20
CA ASP A 144 6.28 17.19 7.08
C ASP A 144 5.32 16.36 6.21
N ILE A 145 5.29 15.03 6.41
CA ILE A 145 4.42 14.14 5.65
C ILE A 145 3.06 14.01 6.33
N ASP A 146 2.00 14.22 5.56
CA ASP A 146 0.61 14.18 6.04
C ASP A 146 0.04 12.77 5.99
N VAL A 147 0.39 12.00 4.96
CA VAL A 147 -0.13 10.64 4.74
C VAL A 147 0.98 9.70 4.26
N PHE A 148 0.99 8.48 4.79
CA PHE A 148 1.92 7.42 4.44
C PHE A 148 1.16 6.21 3.89
N GLU A 149 1.69 5.63 2.82
CA GLU A 149 1.36 4.28 2.37
C GLU A 149 2.62 3.41 2.46
N MET A 150 2.63 2.52 3.46
CA MET A 150 3.73 1.61 3.74
C MET A 150 3.27 0.18 3.44
N ASN A 151 3.90 -0.49 2.47
CA ASN A 151 3.44 -1.82 2.05
C ASN A 151 3.58 -2.86 3.18
N GLU A 152 2.46 -3.47 3.55
CA GLU A 152 2.35 -4.45 4.64
C GLU A 152 2.68 -5.88 4.18
N ALA A 153 3.94 -6.14 3.83
CA ALA A 153 4.36 -7.52 3.53
C ALA A 153 4.12 -8.45 4.75
N PHE A 154 4.44 -7.96 5.95
CA PHE A 154 4.17 -8.62 7.23
C PHE A 154 3.96 -7.55 8.32
N ALA A 155 3.09 -7.80 9.29
CA ALA A 155 2.95 -6.93 10.46
C ALA A 155 4.29 -6.80 11.22
N ALA A 156 5.02 -7.91 11.32
CA ALA A 156 6.31 -7.99 12.00
C ALA A 156 7.46 -7.21 11.30
N GLN A 157 7.29 -6.77 10.04
CA GLN A 157 8.28 -5.90 9.39
C GLN A 157 7.87 -4.42 9.38
N ILE A 158 6.59 -4.16 9.15
CA ILE A 158 6.12 -2.77 9.01
C ILE A 158 6.13 -2.04 10.34
N LEU A 159 5.75 -2.70 11.45
CA LEU A 159 5.74 -2.08 12.78
C LEU A 159 7.14 -1.61 13.23
N PRO A 160 8.22 -2.43 13.09
CA PRO A 160 9.58 -1.93 13.27
C PRO A 160 9.93 -0.73 12.37
N CYS A 161 9.53 -0.74 11.10
CA CYS A 161 9.80 0.37 10.19
C CYS A 161 9.10 1.66 10.65
N ILE A 162 7.83 1.57 11.06
CA ILE A 162 7.07 2.71 11.58
C ILE A 162 7.74 3.26 12.84
N LYS A 163 8.14 2.37 13.76
CA LYS A 163 8.85 2.74 14.99
C LYS A 163 10.16 3.48 14.70
N ASP A 164 11.00 2.97 13.80
CA ASP A 164 12.31 3.55 13.46
C ASP A 164 12.23 4.81 12.60
N LEU A 165 11.06 5.09 12.01
CA LEU A 165 10.72 6.36 11.39
C LEU A 165 10.09 7.36 12.38
N GLY A 166 9.85 6.95 13.63
CA GLY A 166 9.27 7.80 14.67
C GLY A 166 7.78 8.08 14.45
N LEU A 167 7.05 7.16 13.82
CA LEU A 167 5.66 7.36 13.38
C LEU A 167 4.63 6.54 14.18
N MET A 168 5.06 5.97 15.32
CA MET A 168 4.28 4.98 16.06
C MET A 168 3.01 5.56 16.71
N GLU A 169 3.05 6.83 17.10
CA GLU A 169 1.88 7.53 17.67
C GLU A 169 0.93 8.05 16.59
N GLN A 170 1.36 8.04 15.32
CA GLN A 170 0.65 8.61 14.17
C GLN A 170 0.05 7.54 13.25
N ILE A 171 0.06 6.26 13.65
CA ILE A 171 -0.45 5.16 12.81
C ILE A 171 -1.88 5.45 12.35
N ASP A 172 -2.80 5.64 13.30
CA ASP A 172 -4.23 5.77 13.00
C ASP A 172 -4.58 7.08 12.28
N GLU A 173 -3.69 8.07 12.33
CA GLU A 173 -3.90 9.37 11.71
C GLU A 173 -3.32 9.45 10.29
N LYS A 174 -2.16 8.81 10.05
CA LYS A 174 -1.37 9.05 8.84
C LYS A 174 -1.04 7.79 8.03
N ILE A 175 -1.00 6.58 8.62
CA ILE A 175 -0.42 5.40 7.96
C ILE A 175 -1.53 4.43 7.50
N ASN A 176 -1.52 4.06 6.21
CA ASN A 176 -2.37 3.01 5.64
C ASN A 176 -3.87 3.15 6.00
N LEU A 177 -4.40 4.37 5.88
CA LEU A 177 -5.74 4.72 6.37
C LEU A 177 -6.90 3.97 5.70
N ASN A 178 -6.65 3.28 4.58
CA ASN A 178 -7.61 2.41 3.89
C ASN A 178 -7.23 0.92 4.00
N GLY A 179 -6.40 0.56 4.99
CA GLY A 179 -5.72 -0.73 5.08
C GLY A 179 -4.57 -0.86 4.06
N GLY A 180 -3.74 -1.89 4.23
CA GLY A 180 -2.65 -2.19 3.32
C GLY A 180 -2.69 -3.63 2.81
N ALA A 181 -1.53 -4.15 2.40
CA ALA A 181 -1.39 -5.42 1.70
C ALA A 181 -1.79 -6.65 2.54
N ILE A 182 -1.86 -6.52 3.86
CA ILE A 182 -2.42 -7.54 4.74
C ILE A 182 -3.91 -7.80 4.40
N ALA A 183 -4.70 -6.76 4.21
CA ALA A 183 -6.12 -6.88 3.85
C ALA A 183 -6.36 -6.83 2.33
N LEU A 184 -5.53 -6.10 1.57
CA LEU A 184 -5.71 -5.81 0.15
C LEU A 184 -4.89 -6.72 -0.79
N GLY A 185 -3.98 -7.50 -0.22
CA GLY A 185 -3.06 -8.38 -0.91
C GLY A 185 -1.82 -7.71 -1.51
N HIS A 186 -0.83 -8.53 -1.88
CA HIS A 186 0.47 -8.09 -2.41
C HIS A 186 0.80 -8.72 -3.79
N PRO A 187 0.08 -8.34 -4.87
CA PRO A 187 0.47 -8.74 -6.22
C PRO A 187 1.76 -8.00 -6.59
N LEU A 188 2.90 -8.69 -6.54
CA LEU A 188 4.25 -8.09 -6.52
C LEU A 188 4.47 -6.98 -7.56
N GLY A 189 4.20 -7.25 -8.83
CA GLY A 189 4.38 -6.28 -9.92
C GLY A 189 3.40 -5.10 -9.91
N CYS A 190 2.31 -5.20 -9.15
CA CYS A 190 1.26 -4.19 -9.02
C CYS A 190 1.47 -3.29 -7.78
N SER A 191 1.96 -3.84 -6.67
CA SER A 191 1.88 -3.17 -5.36
C SER A 191 2.53 -1.81 -5.27
N GLY A 192 3.66 -1.57 -5.96
CA GLY A 192 4.32 -0.25 -5.97
C GLY A 192 3.42 0.86 -6.54
N ALA A 193 2.82 0.61 -7.70
CA ALA A 193 1.85 1.52 -8.30
C ALA A 193 0.53 1.54 -7.51
N ARG A 194 0.11 0.42 -6.91
CA ARG A 194 -1.12 0.33 -6.10
C ARG A 194 -1.07 1.18 -4.83
N ILE A 195 0.01 1.09 -4.05
CA ILE A 195 0.17 1.87 -2.82
C ILE A 195 0.28 3.36 -3.17
N SER A 196 0.96 3.69 -4.28
CA SER A 196 1.02 5.06 -4.80
C SER A 196 -0.38 5.55 -5.18
N THR A 197 -1.13 4.77 -5.97
CA THR A 197 -2.53 5.12 -6.34
C THR A 197 -3.39 5.43 -5.13
N THR A 198 -3.30 4.59 -4.10
CA THR A 198 -4.07 4.75 -2.85
C THR A 198 -3.65 6.03 -2.12
N LEU A 199 -2.33 6.25 -1.98
CA LEU A 199 -1.77 7.44 -1.36
C LEU A 199 -2.27 8.72 -2.02
N ILE A 200 -2.22 8.78 -3.35
CA ILE A 200 -2.63 9.95 -4.13
C ILE A 200 -4.10 10.29 -3.89
N ASN A 201 -4.97 9.27 -3.91
CA ASN A 201 -6.39 9.45 -3.60
C ASN A 201 -6.62 9.88 -2.15
N GLN A 202 -5.80 9.40 -1.20
CA GLN A 202 -5.86 9.87 0.18
C GLN A 202 -5.41 11.32 0.33
N MET A 203 -4.35 11.72 -0.37
CA MET A 203 -3.86 13.09 -0.34
C MET A 203 -4.93 14.06 -0.87
N GLU A 204 -5.61 13.70 -1.96
CA GLU A 204 -6.73 14.49 -2.49
C GLU A 204 -7.87 14.60 -1.47
N ARG A 205 -8.27 13.50 -0.83
CA ARG A 205 -9.36 13.47 0.16
C ARG A 205 -9.05 14.27 1.42
N LYS A 206 -7.80 14.21 1.90
CA LYS A 206 -7.36 14.87 3.13
C LYS A 206 -6.88 16.31 2.94
N ASP A 207 -6.89 16.79 1.71
CA ASP A 207 -6.23 18.05 1.36
C ASP A 207 -4.75 18.08 1.79
N ALA A 208 -4.06 16.94 1.72
CA ALA A 208 -2.67 16.80 2.13
C ALA A 208 -1.70 17.46 1.14
N GLN A 209 -0.67 18.12 1.64
CA GLN A 209 0.38 18.68 0.81
C GLN A 209 1.41 17.60 0.45
N PHE A 210 1.85 16.78 1.41
CA PHE A 210 2.90 15.78 1.20
C PHE A 210 2.47 14.38 1.58
N GLY A 211 2.81 13.41 0.73
CA GLY A 211 2.59 11.99 0.98
C GLY A 211 3.82 11.15 0.71
N LEU A 212 3.98 10.03 1.41
CA LEU A 212 5.11 9.11 1.20
C LEU A 212 4.62 7.68 0.99
N ALA A 213 4.95 7.10 -0.16
CA ALA A 213 4.75 5.68 -0.46
C ALA A 213 6.07 4.93 -0.33
N THR A 214 6.13 3.83 0.43
CA THR A 214 7.37 3.06 0.63
C THR A 214 7.11 1.56 0.81
N MET A 215 8.08 0.74 0.40
CA MET A 215 7.98 -0.71 0.51
C MET A 215 9.34 -1.40 0.64
N CYS A 216 9.34 -2.53 1.36
CA CYS A 216 10.44 -3.48 1.35
C CYS A 216 10.45 -4.25 0.02
N ILE A 217 11.61 -4.77 -0.34
CA ILE A 217 11.82 -5.56 -1.54
C ILE A 217 12.65 -6.79 -1.14
N GLY A 218 12.29 -7.94 -1.71
CA GLY A 218 12.99 -9.20 -1.48
C GLY A 218 14.50 -9.08 -1.70
N LEU A 219 15.27 -9.89 -0.96
CA LEU A 219 16.73 -9.91 -1.02
C LEU A 219 17.41 -8.61 -0.56
N GLY A 220 16.78 -7.87 0.35
CA GLY A 220 17.46 -6.78 1.07
C GLY A 220 17.42 -5.45 0.33
N GLN A 221 16.24 -5.00 -0.10
CA GLN A 221 16.09 -3.71 -0.77
C GLN A 221 14.87 -2.94 -0.23
N GLY A 222 14.83 -1.64 -0.51
CA GLY A 222 13.68 -0.79 -0.23
C GLY A 222 13.59 0.36 -1.22
N ILE A 223 12.39 0.86 -1.44
CA ILE A 223 12.10 2.00 -2.30
C ILE A 223 11.07 2.91 -1.64
N ALA A 224 11.27 4.22 -1.77
CA ALA A 224 10.35 5.23 -1.28
C ALA A 224 10.16 6.34 -2.32
N THR A 225 8.94 6.87 -2.37
CA THR A 225 8.53 7.97 -3.24
C THR A 225 7.73 8.98 -2.43
N VAL A 226 8.22 10.22 -2.40
CA VAL A 226 7.51 11.38 -1.85
C VAL A 226 6.73 12.04 -2.98
N PHE A 227 5.46 12.31 -2.73
CA PHE A 227 4.57 13.06 -3.61
C PHE A 227 4.20 14.39 -2.95
N GLU A 228 4.10 15.42 -3.76
CA GLU A 228 3.60 16.75 -3.35
C GLU A 228 2.37 17.12 -4.19
N ARG A 229 1.39 17.75 -3.55
CA ARG A 229 0.19 18.29 -4.19
C ARG A 229 0.33 19.80 -4.33
N VAL A 230 0.13 20.30 -5.55
CA VAL A 230 0.19 21.73 -5.91
C VAL A 230 -1.15 22.25 -6.40
#